data_AF-A0A533W5S0-F1
#
_entry.id   AF-A0A533W5S0-F1
#
_cell.length_a   1.000
_cell.length_b   1.000
_cell.length_c   1.000
_cell.angle_alpha   90.00
_cell.angle_beta   90.00
_cell.angle_gamma   90.00
#
_symmetry.space_group_name_H-M   'P 1'
#
loop_
_entity.id
_entity.type
_entity.pdbx_description
1 polymer ?
#
loop_
_entity_poly.entity_id
_entity_poly.type
_entity_poly.pdbx_seq_one_letter_code
_entity_poly.pdbx_strand_id
1 'polypeptide(L)'
;MSGWKTANERQTIMTSWFIGISAILLVLYLTVPKPNIDKEWFDYYFEAIAVILLIVSLFLYLLSATYLLQPFYQDNEPTKEQLIQSAVNTRRVQIPGAFMIFWAIGFLILLKLEYSNAVLAYSMVAFGAPILWLGLRRIAMMKF
;
A
#
# COMPACT_ATOMS: atom_id res chain seq x y z
N MET A 1 -16.56 15.75 -18.24
CA MET A 1 -16.79 15.50 -16.80
C MET A 1 -16.85 14.01 -16.48
N SER A 2 -17.60 13.19 -17.24
CA SER A 2 -17.79 11.74 -16.95
C SER A 2 -16.49 10.94 -16.79
N GLY A 3 -15.49 11.13 -17.67
CA GLY A 3 -14.24 10.36 -17.61
C GLY A 3 -13.43 10.56 -16.32
N TRP A 4 -13.44 11.77 -15.74
CA TRP A 4 -12.75 12.07 -14.48
C TRP A 4 -13.51 11.51 -13.27
N LYS A 5 -14.85 11.52 -13.34
CA LYS A 5 -15.70 10.89 -12.32
C LYS A 5 -15.46 9.37 -12.26
N THR A 6 -15.46 8.70 -13.42
CA THR A 6 -15.15 7.26 -13.50
C THR A 6 -13.72 6.93 -13.04
N ALA A 7 -12.74 7.79 -13.32
CA ALA A 7 -11.37 7.60 -12.81
C ALA A 7 -11.31 7.70 -11.28
N ASN A 8 -12.05 8.65 -10.68
CA ASN A 8 -12.13 8.81 -9.23
C ASN A 8 -12.81 7.61 -8.55
N GLU A 9 -13.89 7.08 -9.14
CA GLU A 9 -14.57 5.87 -8.66
C GLU A 9 -13.61 4.66 -8.65
N ARG A 10 -12.85 4.46 -9.72
CA ARG A 10 -11.85 3.39 -9.80
C ARG A 10 -10.76 3.55 -8.73
N GLN A 11 -10.28 4.77 -8.49
CA GLN A 11 -9.30 5.05 -7.44
C GLN A 11 -9.87 4.83 -6.05
N THR A 12 -11.16 5.12 -5.85
CA THR A 12 -11.85 4.89 -4.57
C THR A 12 -11.92 3.40 -4.28
N ILE A 13 -12.35 2.60 -5.25
CA ILE A 13 -12.37 1.14 -5.14
C ILE A 13 -10.96 0.62 -4.78
N MET A 14 -9.93 0.99 -5.53
CA MET A 14 -8.55 0.56 -5.23
C MET A 14 -8.11 0.97 -3.82
N THR A 15 -8.42 2.19 -3.40
CA THR A 15 -8.10 2.68 -2.05
C THR A 15 -8.76 1.83 -0.98
N SER A 16 -10.06 1.54 -1.12
CA SER A 16 -10.80 0.67 -0.21
C SER A 16 -10.20 -0.74 -0.13
N TRP A 17 -9.78 -1.31 -1.27
CA TRP A 17 -9.09 -2.61 -1.30
C TRP A 17 -7.79 -2.57 -0.50
N PHE A 18 -6.95 -1.56 -0.70
CA PHE A 18 -5.68 -1.45 0.00
C PHE A 18 -5.84 -1.16 1.50
N ILE A 19 -6.84 -0.38 1.90
CA ILE A 19 -7.23 -0.24 3.32
C ILE A 19 -7.56 -1.61 3.90
N GLY A 20 -8.42 -2.38 3.20
CA GLY A 20 -8.82 -3.72 3.62
C GLY A 20 -7.63 -4.68 3.75
N ILE A 21 -6.75 -4.73 2.76
CA ILE A 21 -5.54 -5.57 2.79
C ILE A 21 -4.63 -5.19 3.96
N SER A 22 -4.33 -3.90 4.14
CA SER A 22 -3.48 -3.45 5.25
C SER A 22 -4.08 -3.80 6.61
N ALA A 23 -5.39 -3.62 6.78
CA ALA A 23 -6.09 -3.98 8.01
C ALA A 23 -6.09 -5.49 8.26
N ILE A 24 -6.39 -6.31 7.24
CA ILE A 24 -6.38 -7.77 7.33
C ILE A 24 -4.98 -8.26 7.69
N LEU A 25 -3.93 -7.77 7.02
CA LEU A 25 -2.55 -8.15 7.32
C LEU A 25 -2.16 -7.80 8.75
N LEU A 26 -2.55 -6.63 9.23
CA LEU A 26 -2.28 -6.18 10.60
C LEU A 26 -3.02 -7.06 11.63
N VAL A 27 -4.30 -7.36 11.40
CA VAL A 27 -5.08 -8.25 12.27
C VAL A 27 -4.51 -9.67 12.26
N LEU A 28 -4.24 -10.26 11.09
CA LEU A 28 -3.65 -11.60 10.99
C LEU A 28 -2.33 -11.67 11.74
N TYR A 29 -1.49 -10.66 11.57
CA TYR A 29 -0.21 -10.60 12.26
C TYR A 29 -0.38 -10.47 13.80
N LEU A 30 -1.33 -9.68 14.30
CA LEU A 30 -1.57 -9.50 15.74
C LEU A 30 -2.27 -10.71 16.39
N THR A 31 -3.09 -11.43 15.63
CA THR A 31 -3.94 -12.53 16.15
C THR A 31 -3.25 -13.90 16.12
N VAL A 32 -2.22 -14.08 15.28
CA VAL A 32 -1.48 -15.34 15.22
C VAL A 32 -0.65 -15.50 16.49
N PRO A 33 -0.86 -16.57 17.29
CA PRO A 33 -0.05 -16.84 18.46
C PRO A 33 1.40 -17.03 18.04
N LYS A 34 2.27 -16.19 18.58
CA LYS A 34 3.69 -16.23 18.29
C LYS A 34 4.28 -17.36 19.13
N PRO A 35 4.86 -18.42 18.53
CA PRO A 35 5.55 -19.43 19.32
C PRO A 35 6.64 -18.71 20.12
N ASN A 36 6.64 -18.91 21.44
CA ASN A 36 7.53 -18.26 22.39
C ASN A 36 8.96 -18.86 22.35
N ILE A 37 9.34 -19.41 21.20
CA ILE A 37 10.58 -20.17 21.01
C ILE A 37 11.64 -19.15 20.61
N ASP A 38 12.63 -18.95 21.49
CA ASP A 38 13.94 -18.32 21.27
C ASP A 38 14.05 -17.42 20.01
N LYS A 39 13.23 -16.37 19.96
CA LYS A 39 13.32 -15.38 18.88
C LYS A 39 14.63 -14.62 19.03
N GLU A 40 15.42 -14.60 17.97
CA GLU A 40 16.57 -13.73 17.94
C GLU A 40 16.11 -12.27 18.00
N TRP A 41 16.89 -11.41 18.66
CA TRP A 41 16.69 -9.96 18.70
C TRP A 41 16.38 -9.36 17.30
N PHE A 42 16.97 -9.93 16.24
CA PHE A 42 16.74 -9.56 14.85
C PHE A 42 15.28 -9.76 14.37
N ASP A 43 14.63 -10.84 14.78
CA ASP A 43 13.24 -11.12 14.41
C ASP A 43 12.30 -10.05 14.98
N TYR A 44 12.56 -9.56 16.19
CA TYR A 44 11.78 -8.46 16.78
C TYR A 44 11.89 -7.15 15.99
N TYR A 45 13.05 -6.85 15.39
CA TYR A 45 13.21 -5.66 14.55
C TYR A 45 12.42 -5.77 13.25
N PHE A 46 12.54 -6.88 12.53
CA PHE A 46 11.79 -7.10 11.29
C PHE A 46 10.28 -7.10 11.52
N GLU A 47 9.88 -7.65 12.65
CA GLU A 47 8.52 -7.70 13.10
C GLU A 47 7.96 -6.29 13.39
N ALA A 48 8.70 -5.48 14.15
CA ALA A 48 8.35 -4.08 14.40
C ALA A 48 8.30 -3.26 13.09
N ILE A 49 9.27 -3.45 12.19
CA ILE A 49 9.31 -2.78 10.89
C ILE A 49 8.07 -3.14 10.07
N ALA A 50 7.71 -4.43 9.95
CA ALA A 50 6.54 -4.85 9.20
C ALA A 50 5.25 -4.20 9.73
N VAL A 51 5.08 -4.14 11.06
CA VAL A 51 3.93 -3.49 11.69
C VAL A 51 3.90 -1.99 11.40
N ILE A 52 5.02 -1.30 11.58
CA ILE A 52 5.13 0.14 11.31
C ILE A 52 4.77 0.43 9.85
N LEU A 53 5.27 -0.36 8.91
CA LEU A 53 4.96 -0.22 7.50
C LEU A 53 3.46 -0.42 7.21
N LEU A 54 2.83 -1.43 7.81
CA LEU A 54 1.38 -1.65 7.65
C LEU A 54 0.55 -0.50 8.22
N ILE A 55 0.93 0.03 9.40
CA ILE A 55 0.27 1.19 10.01
C ILE A 55 0.42 2.43 9.13
N VAL A 56 1.63 2.73 8.68
CA VAL A 56 1.90 3.88 7.79
C VAL A 56 1.12 3.72 6.48
N SER A 57 1.10 2.51 5.91
CA SER A 57 0.29 2.23 4.72
C SER A 57 -1.19 2.54 4.94
N LEU A 58 -1.75 2.04 6.05
CA LEU A 58 -3.15 2.27 6.40
C LEU A 58 -3.46 3.76 6.49
N PHE A 59 -2.62 4.54 7.16
CA PHE A 59 -2.78 6.01 7.23
C PHE A 59 -2.72 6.67 5.86
N LEU A 60 -1.78 6.27 5.00
CA LEU A 60 -1.66 6.82 3.65
C LEU A 60 -2.88 6.52 2.78
N TYR A 61 -3.45 5.32 2.89
CA TYR A 61 -4.67 4.98 2.15
C TYR A 61 -5.93 5.62 2.75
N LEU A 62 -6.01 5.80 4.08
CA LEU A 62 -7.08 6.62 4.67
C LEU A 62 -6.99 8.07 4.20
N LEU A 63 -5.78 8.65 4.16
CA LEU A 63 -5.55 9.99 3.61
C LEU A 63 -5.86 10.05 2.09
N SER A 64 -5.57 8.98 1.36
CA SER A 64 -6.00 8.84 -0.04
C SER A 64 -7.53 8.90 -0.17
N ALA A 65 -8.25 8.23 0.73
CA ALA A 65 -9.71 8.23 0.71
C ALA A 65 -10.28 9.63 0.98
N THR A 66 -9.69 10.40 1.90
CA THR A 66 -10.14 11.77 2.16
C THR A 66 -9.95 12.67 0.94
N TYR A 67 -8.82 12.56 0.22
CA TYR A 67 -8.61 13.31 -1.02
C TYR A 67 -9.61 12.96 -2.12
N LEU A 68 -9.99 11.68 -2.26
CA LEU A 68 -10.95 11.23 -3.27
C LEU A 68 -12.38 11.68 -2.99
N LEU A 69 -12.73 11.81 -1.71
CA LEU A 69 -14.05 12.23 -1.28
C LEU A 69 -14.19 13.76 -1.21
N GLN A 70 -13.10 14.49 -0.95
CA GLN A 70 -13.11 15.94 -0.76
C GLN A 70 -13.88 16.73 -1.84
N PRO A 71 -13.78 16.44 -3.15
CA PRO A 71 -14.52 17.17 -4.17
C PRO A 71 -16.04 17.00 -4.09
N PHE A 72 -16.53 15.91 -3.49
CA PHE A 72 -17.96 15.57 -3.44
C PHE A 72 -18.67 16.07 -2.17
N TYR A 73 -17.93 16.66 -1.24
CA TYR A 73 -18.49 17.27 -0.02
C TYR A 73 -18.81 18.76 -0.19
N GLN A 74 -18.60 19.33 -1.37
CA GLN A 74 -18.99 20.70 -1.69
C GLN A 74 -20.43 20.72 -2.21
N ASP A 75 -21.20 21.75 -1.88
CA ASP A 75 -22.63 21.87 -2.24
C ASP A 75 -22.89 21.92 -3.78
N ASN A 76 -21.82 22.04 -4.58
CA ASN A 76 -21.87 22.08 -6.04
C ASN A 76 -21.23 20.82 -6.64
N GLU A 77 -21.59 20.48 -7.89
CA GLU A 77 -20.92 19.41 -8.62
C GLU A 77 -19.40 19.65 -8.72
N PRO A 78 -18.56 18.62 -8.51
CA PRO A 78 -17.11 18.78 -8.49
C PRO A 78 -16.56 19.22 -9.84
N THR A 79 -15.76 20.28 -9.84
CA THR A 79 -15.16 20.79 -11.08
C THR A 79 -14.06 19.86 -11.60
N LYS A 80 -13.75 19.95 -12.90
CA LYS A 80 -12.68 19.16 -13.51
C LYS A 80 -11.33 19.37 -12.82
N GLU A 81 -11.02 20.60 -12.43
CA GLU A 81 -9.75 20.95 -11.77
C GLU A 81 -9.65 20.32 -10.39
N GLN A 82 -10.74 20.33 -9.62
CA GLN A 82 -10.81 19.66 -8.32
C GLN A 82 -10.61 18.14 -8.43
N LEU A 83 -11.22 17.51 -9.45
CA LEU A 83 -11.02 16.08 -9.72
C LEU A 83 -9.58 15.76 -10.14
N ILE A 84 -8.93 16.63 -10.92
CA ILE A 84 -7.51 16.47 -11.28
C ILE A 84 -6.63 16.60 -10.03
N GLN A 85 -6.83 17.63 -9.22
CA GLN A 85 -6.04 17.87 -8.02
C GLN A 85 -6.22 16.74 -7.00
N SER A 86 -7.46 16.27 -6.80
CA SER A 86 -7.78 15.10 -6.00
C SER A 86 -7.03 13.86 -6.49
N ALA A 87 -7.07 13.56 -7.80
CA ALA A 87 -6.36 12.42 -8.37
C ALA A 87 -4.84 12.52 -8.21
N VAL A 88 -4.26 13.72 -8.32
CA VAL A 88 -2.82 13.94 -8.11
C VAL A 88 -2.43 13.73 -6.65
N ASN A 89 -3.16 14.31 -5.70
CA ASN A 89 -2.88 14.17 -4.27
C ASN A 89 -3.04 12.72 -3.81
N THR A 90 -4.12 12.07 -4.25
CA THR A 90 -4.38 10.63 -4.05
C THR A 90 -3.19 9.80 -4.53
N ARG A 91 -2.71 10.03 -5.75
CA ARG A 91 -1.59 9.27 -6.32
C ARG A 91 -0.29 9.44 -5.52
N ARG A 92 -0.04 10.63 -4.98
CA ARG A 92 1.16 10.93 -4.19
C ARG A 92 1.23 10.14 -2.89
N VAL A 93 0.09 9.77 -2.32
CA VAL A 93 0.03 8.97 -1.07
C VAL A 93 -0.15 7.48 -1.34
N GLN A 94 -0.88 7.11 -2.39
CA GLN A 94 -1.07 5.70 -2.77
C GLN A 94 0.23 5.02 -3.21
N ILE A 95 1.13 5.73 -3.92
CA ILE A 95 2.40 5.14 -4.37
C ILE A 95 3.25 4.73 -3.15
N PRO A 96 3.61 5.62 -2.21
CA PRO A 96 4.30 5.22 -0.99
C PRO A 96 3.51 4.18 -0.18
N GLY A 97 2.18 4.30 -0.10
CA GLY A 97 1.33 3.33 0.61
C GLY A 97 1.48 1.90 0.07
N ALA A 98 1.55 1.73 -1.25
CA ALA A 98 1.81 0.45 -1.89
C ALA A 98 3.21 -0.09 -1.57
N PHE A 99 4.24 0.77 -1.58
CA PHE A 99 5.59 0.38 -1.18
C PHE A 99 5.61 -0.18 0.25
N MET A 100 4.95 0.50 1.19
CA MET A 100 4.90 0.05 2.58
C MET A 100 4.26 -1.35 2.70
N ILE A 101 3.18 -1.65 1.97
CA ILE A 101 2.53 -2.98 2.00
C ILE A 101 3.48 -4.06 1.48
N PHE A 102 4.04 -3.84 0.30
CA PHE A 102 4.92 -4.82 -0.34
C PHE A 102 6.17 -5.09 0.50
N TRP A 103 6.74 -4.05 1.11
CA TRP A 103 7.89 -4.19 1.99
C TRP A 103 7.52 -4.87 3.31
N ALA A 104 6.35 -4.56 3.89
CA ALA A 104 5.85 -5.28 5.06
C ALA A 104 5.68 -6.78 4.76
N ILE A 105 5.12 -7.13 3.60
CA ILE A 105 5.02 -8.52 3.15
C ILE A 105 6.41 -9.15 3.04
N GLY A 106 7.40 -8.45 2.48
CA GLY A 106 8.78 -8.92 2.40
C GLY A 106 9.39 -9.26 3.76
N PHE A 107 9.21 -8.39 4.75
CA PHE A 107 9.65 -8.65 6.13
C PHE A 107 8.87 -9.81 6.79
N LEU A 108 7.56 -9.89 6.58
CA LEU A 108 6.75 -10.99 7.11
C LEU A 108 7.16 -12.34 6.51
N ILE A 109 7.53 -12.40 5.23
CA ILE A 109 8.05 -13.60 4.57
C ILE A 109 9.35 -14.06 5.24
N LEU A 110 10.27 -13.13 5.49
CA LEU A 110 11.55 -13.41 6.15
C LEU A 110 11.37 -13.97 7.57
N LEU A 111 10.32 -13.55 8.27
CA LEU A 111 10.00 -14.01 9.64
C LEU A 111 9.32 -15.37 9.71
N LYS A 112 8.59 -15.78 8.67
CA LYS A 112 7.64 -16.91 8.72
C LYS A 112 8.19 -18.20 8.14
N LEU A 113 9.19 -18.12 7.28
CA LEU A 113 9.69 -19.27 6.55
C LEU A 113 11.18 -19.40 6.89
N GLU A 114 11.56 -20.58 7.39
CA GLU A 114 12.95 -20.97 7.67
C GLU A 114 13.90 -20.36 6.64
N TYR A 115 14.91 -19.60 7.10
CA TYR A 115 15.86 -18.81 6.29
C TYR A 115 16.53 -19.65 5.18
N SER A 116 15.78 -19.88 4.11
CA SER A 116 16.17 -20.68 2.96
C SER A 116 16.22 -19.79 1.72
N ASN A 117 16.94 -20.26 0.70
CA ASN A 117 17.10 -19.51 -0.55
C ASN A 117 15.76 -19.15 -1.20
N ALA A 118 14.72 -19.98 -1.02
CA ALA A 118 13.39 -19.70 -1.52
C ALA A 118 12.74 -18.50 -0.80
N VAL A 119 12.88 -18.43 0.52
CA VAL A 119 12.33 -17.34 1.35
C VAL A 119 12.96 -16.02 1.02
N LEU A 120 14.29 -16.03 0.85
CA LEU A 120 15.04 -14.87 0.41
C LEU A 120 14.59 -14.42 -0.98
N ALA A 121 14.38 -15.35 -1.92
CA ALA A 121 13.89 -15.01 -3.25
C ALA A 121 12.49 -14.38 -3.19
N TYR A 122 11.56 -14.94 -2.42
CA TYR A 122 10.21 -14.38 -2.27
C TYR A 122 10.20 -12.99 -1.62
N SER A 123 11.03 -12.78 -0.59
CA SER A 123 11.14 -11.47 0.04
C SER A 123 11.75 -10.43 -0.90
N MET A 124 12.80 -10.79 -1.65
CA MET A 124 13.38 -9.92 -2.68
C MET A 124 12.38 -9.54 -3.76
N VAL A 125 11.54 -10.47 -4.20
CA VAL A 125 10.43 -10.19 -5.14
C VAL A 125 9.45 -9.19 -4.52
N ALA A 126 9.07 -9.36 -3.26
CA ALA A 126 8.18 -8.43 -2.56
C ALA A 126 8.78 -7.02 -2.48
N PHE A 127 10.08 -6.90 -2.14
CA PHE A 127 10.77 -5.60 -2.11
C PHE A 127 10.91 -4.95 -3.50
N GLY A 128 11.20 -5.75 -4.53
CA GLY A 128 11.45 -5.28 -5.90
C GLY A 128 10.20 -4.99 -6.72
N ALA A 129 9.07 -5.67 -6.45
CA ALA A 129 7.82 -5.52 -7.17
C ALA A 129 7.32 -4.07 -7.31
N PRO A 130 7.25 -3.24 -6.24
CA PRO A 130 6.79 -1.86 -6.37
C PRO A 130 7.77 -0.98 -7.16
N ILE A 131 9.07 -1.29 -7.13
CA ILE A 131 10.10 -0.58 -7.91
C ILE A 131 9.95 -0.91 -9.40
N LEU A 132 9.84 -2.19 -9.74
CA LEU A 132 9.61 -2.65 -11.10
C LEU A 132 8.32 -2.06 -11.68
N TRP A 133 7.24 -2.05 -10.89
CA TRP A 133 5.98 -1.44 -11.29
C TRP A 133 6.13 0.05 -11.62
N LEU A 134 6.83 0.83 -10.78
CA LEU A 134 7.11 2.24 -11.06
C LEU A 134 7.93 2.43 -12.34
N GLY A 135 8.96 1.58 -12.55
CA GLY A 135 9.80 1.61 -13.74
C GLY A 135 8.99 1.35 -15.02
N LEU A 136 8.23 0.26 -15.05
CA LEU A 136 7.36 -0.11 -16.18
C LEU A 136 6.33 0.98 -16.46
N ARG A 137 5.74 1.57 -15.41
CA ARG A 137 4.78 2.67 -15.55
C ARG A 137 5.41 3.91 -16.19
N ARG A 138 6.63 4.28 -15.80
CA ARG A 138 7.35 5.40 -16.43
C ARG A 138 7.61 5.13 -17.90
N ILE A 139 8.04 3.91 -18.25
CA ILE A 139 8.27 3.50 -19.65
C ILE A 139 6.98 3.60 -20.47
N ALA A 140 5.86 3.13 -19.93
CA ALA A 140 4.56 3.22 -20.61
C ALA A 140 4.11 4.66 -20.86
N MET A 141 4.44 5.59 -19.96
CA MET A 141 4.11 7.02 -20.12
C MET A 141 5.03 7.76 -21.11
N MET A 142 6.23 7.25 -21.41
CA MET A 142 7.13 7.85 -22.41
C MET A 142 6.78 7.47 -23.87
N LYS A 143 5.94 6.45 -24.07
CA LYS A 143 5.50 6.00 -25.40
C LYS A 143 4.22 6.70 -25.89
N PHE A 144 3.75 7.71 -25.17
CA PHE A 144 2.63 8.59 -25.50
C PHE A 144 3.09 10.05 -25.36
#